data_AF-A0A7C5FTL8-F1
#
_entry.id   AF-A0A7C5FTL8-F1
#
_cell.length_a   1.000
_cell.length_b   1.000
_cell.length_c   1.000
_cell.angle_alpha   90.00
_cell.angle_beta   90.00
_cell.angle_gamma   90.00
#
_symmetry.space_group_name_H-M   'P 1'
#
loop_
_entity.id
_entity.type
_entity.pdbx_description
1 polymer ?
#
loop_
_entity_poly.entity_id
_entity_poly.type
_entity_poly.pdbx_seq_one_letter_code
_entity_poly.pdbx_strand_id
1 'polypeptide(L)' 'HMPMQSVPGQLNELEKHKNDTIVLICRSGRRSDQIGQFLEQMGFTDVVNLDGGMNAWATDVDTSMTVY' A
#
# COMPACT_ATOMS: atom_id res chain seq x y z
N HIS A 1 2.08 -7.04 6.96
CA HIS A 1 2.07 -5.65 7.47
C HIS A 1 3.51 -5.19 7.62
N MET A 2 3.91 -4.13 6.92
CA MET A 2 5.27 -3.60 6.90
C MET A 2 5.27 -2.14 7.38
N PRO A 3 6.12 -1.74 8.34
CA PRO A 3 6.27 -0.33 8.71
C PRO A 3 6.74 0.53 7.54
N MET A 4 6.14 1.71 7.38
CA MET A 4 6.48 2.63 6.28
C MET A 4 7.98 2.96 6.18
N GLN A 5 8.63 3.13 7.34
CA GLN A 5 10.06 3.49 7.41
C GLN A 5 11.00 2.34 7.02
N SER A 6 10.54 1.08 7.05
CA SER A 6 11.38 -0.06 6.67
C SER A 6 11.34 -0.37 5.18
N VAL A 7 10.40 0.21 4.42
CA VAL A 7 10.22 -0.06 2.99
C VAL A 7 11.50 0.16 2.18
N PRO A 8 12.27 1.26 2.35
CA PRO A 8 13.50 1.46 1.60
C PRO A 8 14.55 0.37 1.87
N GLY A 9 14.61 -0.15 3.09
CA GLY A 9 15.53 -1.22 3.47
C GLY A 9 15.15 -2.60 2.94
N GLN A 10 13.92 -2.77 2.44
CA GLN A 10 13.40 -4.03 1.88
C GLN A 10 13.27 -3.99 0.35
N LEU A 11 13.78 -2.94 -0.31
CA LEU A 11 13.69 -2.77 -1.75
C LEU A 11 14.19 -3.99 -2.53
N ASN A 12 15.35 -4.54 -2.16
CA ASN A 12 15.91 -5.73 -2.83
C ASN A 12 14.95 -6.93 -2.81
N GLU A 13 14.18 -7.09 -1.73
CA GLU A 13 13.19 -8.17 -1.66
C GLU A 13 11.96 -7.84 -2.52
N LEU A 14 11.57 -6.58 -2.58
CA LEU A 14 10.43 -6.11 -3.36
C LEU A 14 10.71 -6.08 -4.86
N GLU A 15 11.96 -5.93 -5.30
CA GLU A 15 12.34 -5.88 -6.73
C GLU A 15 11.87 -7.11 -7.52
N LYS A 16 11.74 -8.28 -6.87
CA LYS A 16 11.18 -9.48 -7.53
C LYS A 16 9.72 -9.32 -7.98
N HIS A 17 9.01 -8.32 -7.43
CA HIS A 17 7.62 -7.99 -7.69
C HIS A 17 7.45 -6.71 -8.52
N LYS A 18 8.53 -6.22 -9.16
CA LYS A 18 8.53 -4.94 -9.89
C LYS A 18 7.51 -4.86 -11.03
N ASN A 19 7.12 -6.02 -11.56
CA ASN A 19 6.15 -6.19 -12.64
C ASN A 19 4.80 -6.77 -12.19
N ASP A 20 4.65 -7.02 -10.89
CA ASP A 20 3.39 -7.51 -10.32
C ASP A 20 2.52 -6.32 -9.90
N THR A 21 1.20 -6.53 -9.84
CA THR A 21 0.28 -5.55 -9.24
C THR A 21 0.51 -5.49 -7.73
N ILE A 22 0.94 -4.33 -7.23
CA ILE A 22 1.14 -4.08 -5.80
C ILE A 22 0.00 -3.22 -5.28
N VAL A 23 -0.87 -3.81 -4.47
CA VAL A 23 -1.93 -3.09 -3.76
C VAL A 23 -1.43 -2.66 -2.38
N LEU A 24 -1.41 -1.34 -2.14
CA LEU A 24 -1.02 -0.73 -0.88
C LEU A 24 -2.24 -0.29 -0.09
N ILE A 25 -2.25 -0.62 1.19
CA ILE A 25 -3.31 -0.22 2.11
C ILE A 25 -2.71 0.26 3.43
N CYS A 26 -3.21 1.39 3.92
CA CYS A 26 -3.02 1.84 5.29
C CYS A 26 -4.37 2.18 5.93
N ARG A 27 -4.38 2.84 7.09
CA ARG A 27 -5.63 3.21 7.77
C ARG A 27 -6.57 4.06 6.91
N SER A 28 -6.02 5.09 6.26
CA SER A 28 -6.81 6.15 5.58
C SER A 28 -6.34 6.46 4.16
N GLY A 29 -5.54 5.59 3.54
CA GLY A 29 -4.98 5.79 2.19
C GLY A 29 -3.74 6.71 2.12
N ARG A 30 -3.55 7.65 3.05
CA ARG A 30 -2.48 8.67 2.96
C ARG A 30 -1.04 8.14 3.07
N ARG A 31 -0.78 7.19 3.97
CA ARG A 31 0.59 6.65 4.17
C ARG A 31 0.95 5.65 3.07
N SER A 32 -0.03 4.87 2.63
CA SER A 32 0.15 3.96 1.50
C SER A 32 0.40 4.73 0.21
N ASP A 33 -0.22 5.90 0.04
CA ASP A 33 0.06 6.81 -1.09
C ASP A 33 1.53 7.23 -1.18
N GLN A 34 2.11 7.66 -0.05
CA GLN A 34 3.52 8.05 0.00
C GLN A 34 4.47 6.90 -0.36
N ILE A 35 4.13 5.68 0.05
CA ILE A 35 4.89 4.48 -0.34
C ILE A 35 4.66 4.14 -1.81
N GLY A 36 3.45 4.34 -2.32
CA GLY A 36 3.12 4.11 -3.73
C GLY A 36 3.99 4.95 -4.64
N GLN A 37 4.02 6.26 -4.40
CA GLN A 37 4.86 7.20 -5.13
C GLN A 37 6.35 6.84 -5.04
N PHE A 38 6.81 6.38 -3.87
CA PHE A 38 8.18 5.90 -3.71
C PHE A 38 8.47 4.65 -4.56
N LEU A 39 7.59 3.66 -4.56
CA LEU A 39 7.78 2.45 -5.38
C LEU A 39 7.72 2.77 -6.87
N GLU A 40 6.81 3.62 -7.32
CA GLU A 40 6.76 4.09 -8.70
C GLU A 40 8.10 4.75 -9.12
N GLN A 41 8.67 5.60 -8.27
CA GLN A 41 10.00 6.20 -8.51
C GLN A 41 11.12 5.17 -8.60
N MET A 42 11.00 4.05 -7.89
CA MET A 42 11.96 2.93 -7.96
C MET A 42 11.69 2.00 -9.16
N GLY A 43 10.68 2.32 -9.98
CA GLY A 43 10.36 1.67 -11.24
C GLY A 43 9.40 0.49 -11.13
N PHE A 44 8.63 0.40 -10.05
CA PHE A 44 7.50 -0.53 -9.97
C PHE A 44 6.42 -0.07 -10.94
N THR A 45 5.90 -1.02 -11.72
CA THR A 45 5.12 -0.70 -12.92
C THR A 45 3.61 -0.66 -12.70
N ASP A 46 3.13 -1.33 -11.64
CA ASP A 46 1.71 -1.41 -11.33
C ASP A 46 1.50 -1.29 -9.81
N VAL A 47 1.34 -0.06 -9.33
CA VAL A 47 1.17 0.26 -7.92
C VAL A 47 -0.19 0.91 -7.70
N VAL A 48 -1.02 0.27 -6.87
CA VAL A 48 -2.39 0.69 -6.61
C VAL A 48 -2.53 1.05 -5.14
N ASN A 49 -2.93 2.29 -4.85
CA ASN A 49 -3.29 2.70 -3.50
C ASN A 49 -4.80 2.50 -3.26
N LEU A 50 -5.15 1.79 -2.20
CA LEU A 50 -6.55 1.61 -1.82
C LEU A 50 -7.12 2.91 -1.25
N ASP A 51 -8.03 3.54 -1.99
CA ASP A 51 -8.64 4.81 -1.60
C ASP A 51 -9.43 4.68 -0.29
N GLY A 52 -9.31 5.69 0.57
CA GLY A 52 -9.87 5.68 1.92
C GLY A 52 -9.26 4.65 2.90
N GLY A 53 -8.38 3.76 2.42
CA GLY A 53 -7.69 2.75 3.22
C GLY A 53 -8.61 1.74 3.91
N MET A 54 -8.14 1.18 5.02
CA MET A 54 -8.90 0.20 5.82
C MET A 54 -10.23 0.76 6.31
N ASN A 55 -10.35 2.07 6.55
CA ASN A 55 -11.58 2.67 7.04
C ASN A 55 -12.70 2.63 5.99
N ALA A 56 -12.38 2.98 4.73
CA ALA A 56 -13.33 2.83 3.64
C ALA A 56 -13.64 1.36 3.37
N TRP A 57 -12.63 0.48 3.38
CA TRP A 57 -12.86 -0.95 3.24
C TRP A 57 -13.83 -1.52 4.28
N ALA A 58 -13.64 -1.15 5.55
CA ALA A 58 -14.51 -1.58 6.65
C ALA A 58 -15.93 -1.00 6.59
N THR A 59 -16.13 0.07 5.82
CA THR A 59 -17.46 0.71 5.70
C THR A 59 -18.20 0.23 4.45
N ASP A 60 -17.48 0.07 3.34
CA ASP A 60 -18.08 -0.10 2.02
C ASP A 60 -18.01 -1.55 1.50
N VAL A 61 -17.06 -2.35 2.01
CA VAL A 61 -16.81 -3.71 1.50
C VAL A 61 -17.04 -4.77 2.57
N ASP A 62 -16.32 -4.68 3.70
CA ASP A 62 -16.45 -5.62 4.80
C ASP A 62 -16.93 -4.90 6.07
N THR A 63 -18.25 -4.80 6.19
CA THR A 63 -18.91 -4.14 7.33
C THR A 63 -18.79 -4.90 8.65
N SER A 64 -18.18 -6.08 8.65
CA SER A 64 -17.86 -6.81 9.88
C SER A 64 -16.55 -6.36 10.52
N MET A 65 -15.70 -5.66 9.76
CA MET A 65 -14.45 -5.08 10.26
C MET A 65 -14.69 -3.81 11.07
N THR A 66 -13.88 -3.60 12.11
CA THR A 66 -13.90 -2.37 12.90
C THR A 66 -13.19 -1.23 12.16
N VAL A 67 -13.81 -0.06 12.11
CA VAL A 67 -13.20 1.19 11.62
C VAL A 67 -12.18 1.73 12.65
N TYR A 68 -11.01 2.17 12.19
CA TYR A 68 -9.86 2.57 13.03
C TYR A 68 -9.55 4.08 13.04
#